data_AF-A0A7Y9E0V8-F1
#
_entry.id   AF-A0A7Y9E0V8-F1
#
_cell.length_a   1.000
_cell.length_b   1.000
_cell.length_c   1.000
_cell.angle_alpha   90.00
_cell.angle_beta   90.00
_cell.angle_gamma   90.00
#
_symmetry.space_group_name_H-M   'P 1'
#
loop_
_entity.id
_entity.type
_entity.pdbx_description
1 polymer ?
#
loop_
_entity_poly.entity_id
_entity_poly.type
_entity_poly.pdbx_seq_one_letter_code
_entity_poly.pdbx_strand_id
1 'polypeptide(L)'
;MSSPSSLPLPAHPAGHRPGVDDPDWTAMDRILVVRPDNVGDVIMTVPALRALRAAAPQARLELLASPAGAAAAPLVAELDDVVVASVSWQRLPAASAAEDPDPDADLVVTLAARDYDAAVVLTSFSQSPWPAAALCRRAGIGVRVGTSKEFGGDALTHWVPAPPDGGHQVDRALDVLAAVGVPARGTDLAVTVPAPTHEAPAGRYVVVAPGASCSSRRWSPERFATTGRGLADRGWTVVVTGTAKEADLVTRAAAGVPDAVTMIGELDLGGLAALVAGADAVVVNNSGGAHLADAVGTPVVELFAGTEEVGQYAPRSVRAEVLTCPVTCSPCRQLVCPFDQECLDIAPERVVDAVMRVAAPREQKLSS
;
A
#
# COMPACT_ATOMS: atom_id res chain seq x y z
N MET A 1 60.30 -12.07 -19.60
CA MET A 1 59.35 -12.65 -18.63
C MET A 1 58.30 -11.59 -18.39
N SER A 2 57.16 -11.69 -19.05
CA SER A 2 56.06 -10.73 -18.93
C SER A 2 55.24 -11.06 -17.69
N SER A 3 55.10 -10.10 -16.78
CA SER A 3 54.26 -10.23 -15.59
C SER A 3 52.82 -10.54 -15.99
N PRO A 4 52.15 -11.51 -15.34
CA PRO A 4 50.74 -11.76 -15.60
C PRO A 4 49.94 -10.53 -15.12
N SER A 5 49.16 -9.96 -16.03
CA SER A 5 48.14 -8.96 -15.74
C SER A 5 47.20 -9.55 -14.69
N SER A 6 47.28 -9.07 -13.46
CA SER A 6 46.33 -9.41 -12.41
C SER A 6 44.97 -8.81 -12.78
N LEU A 7 44.09 -9.63 -13.35
CA LEU A 7 42.67 -9.30 -13.40
C LEU A 7 42.20 -9.02 -11.96
N PRO A 8 41.56 -7.88 -11.68
CA PRO A 8 41.10 -7.58 -10.34
C PRO A 8 40.15 -8.69 -9.89
N LEU A 9 40.45 -9.31 -8.73
CA LEU A 9 39.54 -10.26 -8.10
C LEU A 9 38.18 -9.58 -7.89
N PRO A 10 37.05 -10.26 -8.15
CA PRO A 10 35.74 -9.68 -7.92
C PRO A 10 35.60 -9.34 -6.43
N ALA A 11 35.61 -8.05 -6.10
CA ALA A 11 35.32 -7.56 -4.77
C ALA A 11 33.87 -7.91 -4.39
N HIS A 12 33.66 -8.25 -3.12
CA HIS A 12 32.31 -8.44 -2.57
C HIS A 12 31.47 -7.19 -2.88
N PRO A 13 30.25 -7.32 -3.42
CA PRO A 13 29.41 -6.20 -3.86
C PRO A 13 28.84 -5.34 -2.71
N ALA A 14 29.41 -5.43 -1.49
CA ALA A 14 28.91 -4.75 -0.29
C ALA A 14 28.94 -3.21 -0.38
N GLY A 15 29.63 -2.65 -1.38
CA GLY A 15 29.36 -1.31 -1.86
C GLY A 15 28.59 -1.44 -3.16
N HIS A 16 27.47 -0.73 -3.26
CA HIS A 16 26.91 -0.31 -4.54
C HIS A 16 28.08 -0.10 -5.53
N ARG A 17 28.09 -0.83 -6.65
CA ARG A 17 29.05 -0.56 -7.72
C ARG A 17 28.42 0.51 -8.62
N PRO A 18 28.73 1.81 -8.46
CA PRO A 18 28.58 2.70 -9.59
C PRO A 18 29.42 2.11 -10.73
N GLY A 19 28.76 1.69 -11.82
CA GLY A 19 29.41 1.04 -12.96
C GLY A 19 28.91 -0.36 -13.37
N VAL A 20 27.73 -0.82 -12.91
CA VAL A 20 26.79 -1.33 -13.93
C VAL A 20 26.18 -0.06 -14.50
N ASP A 21 26.35 0.21 -15.79
CA ASP A 21 25.77 1.42 -16.37
C ASP A 21 24.28 1.47 -15.98
N ASP A 22 23.83 2.61 -15.44
CA ASP A 22 22.43 2.79 -15.07
C ASP A 22 21.56 2.36 -16.26
N PRO A 23 20.45 1.62 -16.03
CA PRO A 23 19.59 1.22 -17.13
C PRO A 23 19.19 2.45 -17.94
N ASP A 24 19.30 2.37 -19.27
CA ASP A 24 18.75 3.41 -20.13
C ASP A 24 17.22 3.28 -20.14
N TRP A 25 16.58 3.89 -19.14
CA TRP A 25 15.12 3.87 -18.96
C TRP A 25 14.37 4.43 -20.17
N THR A 26 15.00 5.31 -20.95
CA THR A 26 14.37 5.89 -22.15
C THR A 26 14.31 4.93 -23.33
N ALA A 27 15.14 3.88 -23.31
CA ALA A 27 15.19 2.83 -24.32
C ALA A 27 14.36 1.58 -23.95
N MET A 28 13.70 1.57 -22.79
CA MET A 28 12.87 0.44 -22.34
C MET A 28 11.52 0.43 -23.05
N ASP A 29 11.07 -0.74 -23.48
CA ASP A 29 9.76 -0.96 -24.09
C ASP A 29 8.75 -1.48 -23.05
N ARG A 30 9.17 -2.34 -22.10
CA ARG A 30 8.30 -2.92 -21.07
C ARG A 30 8.98 -3.04 -19.71
N ILE A 31 8.33 -2.51 -18.69
CA ILE A 31 8.81 -2.50 -17.31
C ILE A 31 7.78 -3.16 -16.40
N LEU A 32 8.21 -4.18 -15.66
CA LEU A 32 7.44 -4.81 -14.60
C LEU A 32 7.73 -4.14 -13.26
N VAL A 33 6.69 -3.71 -12.54
CA VAL A 33 6.80 -3.32 -11.14
C VAL A 33 6.23 -4.43 -10.28
N VAL A 34 7.04 -5.00 -9.39
CA VAL A 34 6.64 -6.13 -8.54
C VAL A 34 6.22 -5.61 -7.18
N ARG A 35 4.91 -5.67 -6.91
CA ARG A 35 4.26 -5.26 -5.67
C ARG A 35 3.08 -6.19 -5.37
N PRO A 36 3.33 -7.47 -5.00
CA PRO A 36 2.30 -8.49 -4.86
C PRO A 36 1.43 -8.32 -3.60
N ASP A 37 1.32 -7.11 -3.08
CA ASP A 37 0.74 -6.77 -1.78
C ASP A 37 -0.75 -6.38 -1.87
N ASN A 38 -1.28 -5.79 -0.80
CA ASN A 38 -2.66 -5.30 -0.74
C ASN A 38 -2.84 -3.92 -1.38
N VAL A 39 -4.09 -3.45 -1.47
CA VAL A 39 -4.44 -2.15 -2.06
C VAL A 39 -3.61 -0.99 -1.51
N GLY A 40 -3.46 -0.89 -0.18
CA GLY A 40 -2.71 0.19 0.45
C GLY A 40 -1.25 0.23 0.02
N ASP A 41 -0.61 -0.94 -0.04
CA ASP A 41 0.76 -1.11 -0.50
C ASP A 41 0.95 -0.68 -1.96
N VAL A 42 -0.03 -0.94 -2.83
CA VAL A 42 -0.02 -0.49 -4.23
C VAL A 42 -0.21 1.02 -4.33
N ILE A 43 -1.17 1.60 -3.59
CA ILE A 43 -1.38 3.06 -3.58
C ILE A 43 -0.11 3.79 -3.13
N MET A 44 0.61 3.27 -2.12
CA MET A 44 1.89 3.83 -1.69
C MET A 44 3.02 3.71 -2.71
N THR A 45 2.87 2.91 -3.78
CA THR A 45 3.86 2.86 -4.88
C THR A 45 3.61 3.89 -5.97
N VAL A 46 2.49 4.63 -5.95
CA VAL A 46 2.17 5.63 -6.98
C VAL A 46 3.31 6.64 -7.20
N PRO A 47 3.95 7.23 -6.17
CA PRO A 47 5.06 8.16 -6.41
C PRO A 47 6.24 7.53 -7.17
N ALA A 48 6.52 6.25 -6.93
CA ALA A 48 7.55 5.49 -7.64
C ALA A 48 7.12 5.21 -9.10
N LEU A 49 5.85 4.85 -9.32
CA LEU A 49 5.29 4.68 -10.67
C LEU A 49 5.33 5.99 -11.47
N ARG A 50 5.05 7.12 -10.83
CA ARG A 50 5.16 8.47 -11.42
C ARG A 50 6.59 8.81 -11.82
N ALA A 51 7.57 8.50 -10.96
CA ALA A 51 8.97 8.68 -11.27
C ALA A 51 9.41 7.80 -12.46
N LEU A 52 9.01 6.52 -12.47
CA LEU A 52 9.28 5.60 -13.57
C LEU A 52 8.65 6.05 -14.88
N ARG A 53 7.37 6.46 -14.88
CA ARG A 53 6.69 7.01 -16.08
C ARG A 53 7.40 8.23 -16.64
N ALA A 54 7.95 9.10 -15.79
CA ALA A 54 8.71 10.25 -16.23
C ALA A 54 10.08 9.87 -16.84
N ALA A 55 10.72 8.81 -16.34
CA ALA A 55 12.01 8.32 -16.83
C ALA A 55 11.88 7.45 -18.09
N ALA A 56 10.78 6.70 -18.22
CA ALA A 56 10.48 5.78 -19.31
C ALA A 56 9.12 6.10 -19.95
N PRO A 57 8.97 7.26 -20.63
CA PRO A 57 7.67 7.75 -21.10
C PRO A 57 7.02 6.85 -22.17
N GLN A 58 7.82 6.12 -22.95
CA GLN A 58 7.34 5.23 -24.01
C GLN A 58 7.14 3.78 -23.54
N ALA A 59 7.70 3.41 -22.39
CA ALA A 59 7.62 2.05 -21.88
C ALA A 59 6.20 1.71 -21.43
N ARG A 60 5.78 0.47 -21.62
CA ARG A 60 4.59 -0.06 -20.96
C ARG A 60 4.93 -0.42 -19.51
N LEU A 61 4.23 0.20 -18.56
CA LEU A 61 4.39 -0.04 -17.13
C LEU A 61 3.31 -1.01 -16.66
N GLU A 62 3.73 -2.20 -16.23
CA GLU A 62 2.81 -3.25 -15.78
C GLU A 62 3.08 -3.61 -14.31
N LEU A 63 2.02 -3.86 -13.54
CA LEU A 63 2.13 -4.21 -12.13
C LEU A 63 1.93 -5.71 -11.91
N LEU A 64 2.87 -6.39 -11.25
CA LEU A 64 2.58 -7.69 -10.62
C LEU A 64 1.99 -7.45 -9.23
N ALA A 65 0.70 -7.77 -9.07
CA ALA A 65 -0.05 -7.56 -7.84
C ALA A 65 -0.79 -8.82 -7.36
N SER A 66 -1.10 -8.90 -6.06
CA SER A 66 -2.06 -9.89 -5.56
C SER A 66 -3.47 -9.62 -6.10
N PRO A 67 -4.40 -10.58 -6.03
CA PRO A 67 -5.81 -10.33 -6.34
C PRO A 67 -6.41 -9.14 -5.56
N ALA A 68 -5.97 -8.92 -4.32
CA ALA A 68 -6.42 -7.76 -3.53
C ALA A 68 -5.77 -6.46 -4.02
N GLY A 69 -4.44 -6.44 -4.22
CA GLY A 69 -3.71 -5.26 -4.69
C GLY A 69 -4.11 -4.82 -6.10
N ALA A 70 -4.45 -5.77 -6.98
CA ALA A 70 -4.87 -5.49 -8.36
C ALA A 70 -6.12 -4.62 -8.45
N ALA A 71 -6.96 -4.57 -7.39
CA ALA A 71 -8.11 -3.68 -7.34
C ALA A 71 -7.74 -2.19 -7.42
N ALA A 72 -6.49 -1.82 -7.05
CA ALA A 72 -5.98 -0.46 -7.17
C ALA A 72 -5.60 -0.06 -8.60
N ALA A 73 -5.28 -1.03 -9.47
CA ALA A 73 -4.71 -0.75 -10.79
C ALA A 73 -5.57 0.20 -11.65
N PRO A 74 -6.91 0.06 -11.73
CA PRO A 74 -7.75 0.99 -12.50
C PRO A 74 -7.71 2.45 -12.02
N LEU A 75 -7.24 2.69 -10.79
CA LEU A 75 -7.17 4.03 -10.21
C LEU A 75 -5.78 4.67 -10.38
N VAL A 76 -4.77 3.94 -10.85
CA VAL A 76 -3.40 4.44 -11.00
C VAL A 76 -3.14 4.80 -12.45
N ALA A 77 -3.03 6.10 -12.73
CA ALA A 77 -2.93 6.61 -14.11
C ALA A 77 -1.63 6.20 -14.81
N GLU A 78 -0.57 5.91 -14.06
CA GLU A 78 0.74 5.55 -14.59
C GLU A 78 0.82 4.11 -15.14
N LEU A 79 -0.11 3.23 -14.74
CA LEU A 79 -0.10 1.82 -15.12
C LEU A 79 -0.85 1.58 -16.44
N ASP A 80 -0.26 0.75 -17.31
CA ASP A 80 -0.89 0.31 -18.55
C ASP A 80 -1.60 -1.05 -18.39
N ASP A 81 -1.13 -1.90 -17.48
CA ASP A 81 -1.66 -3.25 -17.28
C ASP A 81 -1.31 -3.82 -15.89
N VAL A 82 -1.94 -4.94 -15.54
CA VAL A 82 -1.69 -5.69 -14.30
C VAL A 82 -1.57 -7.19 -14.56
N VAL A 83 -0.53 -7.81 -14.03
CA VAL A 83 -0.40 -9.26 -13.86
C VAL A 83 -0.92 -9.61 -12.47
N VAL A 84 -2.06 -10.30 -12.40
CA VAL A 84 -2.65 -10.71 -11.12
C VAL A 84 -2.19 -12.11 -10.76
N ALA A 85 -1.51 -12.26 -9.62
CA ALA A 85 -1.06 -13.57 -9.15
C ALA A 85 -0.94 -13.66 -7.62
N SER A 86 -1.23 -14.84 -7.09
CA SER A 86 -0.96 -15.19 -5.68
C SER A 86 0.42 -15.83 -5.57
N VAL A 87 1.44 -15.02 -5.33
CA VAL A 87 2.85 -15.45 -5.30
C VAL A 87 3.19 -16.33 -4.10
N SER A 88 4.03 -17.35 -4.30
CA SER A 88 4.34 -18.35 -3.28
C SER A 88 4.86 -17.79 -1.96
N TRP A 89 5.73 -16.77 -2.00
CA TRP A 89 6.36 -16.18 -0.81
C TRP A 89 5.44 -15.28 0.03
N GLN A 90 4.22 -15.03 -0.44
CA GLN A 90 3.18 -14.35 0.33
C GLN A 90 2.01 -15.26 0.72
N ARG A 91 2.02 -16.54 0.32
CA ARG A 91 0.96 -17.49 0.70
C ARG A 91 1.10 -17.84 2.19
N LEU A 92 0.02 -17.66 2.94
CA LEU A 92 -0.06 -18.16 4.30
C LEU A 92 -0.24 -19.70 4.29
N PRO A 93 0.30 -20.43 5.28
CA PRO A 93 0.13 -21.87 5.36
C PRO A 93 -1.35 -22.25 5.36
N ALA A 94 -1.80 -23.01 4.36
CA ALA A 94 -3.13 -23.60 4.33
C ALA A 94 -3.10 -24.97 5.01
N ALA A 95 -4.16 -25.31 5.75
CA ALA A 95 -4.23 -26.56 6.52
C ALA A 95 -4.23 -27.85 5.66
N SER A 96 -4.33 -27.77 4.33
CA SER A 96 -4.45 -28.95 3.46
C SER A 96 -4.16 -28.73 1.97
N ALA A 97 -3.14 -27.93 1.60
CA ALA A 97 -2.74 -27.86 0.19
C ALA A 97 -1.79 -29.02 -0.14
N ALA A 98 -2.03 -29.71 -1.25
CA ALA A 98 -1.01 -30.58 -1.83
C ALA A 98 0.23 -29.74 -2.14
N GLU A 99 1.42 -30.26 -1.84
CA GLU A 99 2.68 -29.58 -2.11
C GLU A 99 2.92 -29.54 -3.63
N ASP A 100 2.57 -28.42 -4.26
CA ASP A 100 3.06 -28.07 -5.58
C ASP A 100 4.56 -27.76 -5.46
N PRO A 101 5.45 -28.51 -6.13
CA PRO A 101 6.90 -28.30 -6.03
C PRO A 101 7.36 -26.98 -6.66
N ASP A 102 6.57 -26.37 -7.56
CA ASP A 102 6.91 -25.08 -8.18
C ASP A 102 5.64 -24.20 -8.39
N PRO A 103 5.10 -23.66 -7.30
CA PRO A 103 3.81 -22.97 -7.28
C PRO A 103 3.72 -21.69 -8.13
N ASP A 104 4.85 -21.24 -8.68
CA ASP A 104 4.95 -20.04 -9.51
C ASP A 104 5.40 -20.35 -10.96
N ALA A 105 5.45 -21.62 -11.38
CA ALA A 105 5.89 -22.02 -12.73
C ALA A 105 5.07 -21.35 -13.84
N ASP A 106 3.74 -21.34 -13.71
CA ASP A 106 2.84 -20.69 -14.67
C ASP A 106 3.03 -19.17 -14.72
N LEU A 107 3.37 -18.57 -13.58
CA LEU A 107 3.68 -17.14 -13.51
C LEU A 107 4.99 -16.83 -14.25
N VAL A 108 6.01 -17.68 -14.12
CA VAL A 108 7.25 -17.54 -14.89
C VAL A 108 6.97 -17.59 -16.40
N VAL A 109 6.17 -18.56 -16.87
CA VAL A 109 5.78 -18.65 -18.28
C VAL A 109 5.01 -17.40 -18.72
N THR A 110 4.09 -16.92 -17.89
CA THR A 110 3.30 -15.71 -18.16
C THR A 110 4.18 -14.47 -18.29
N LEU A 111 5.16 -14.29 -17.40
CA LEU A 111 6.06 -13.14 -17.45
C LEU A 111 7.06 -13.24 -18.59
N ALA A 112 7.57 -14.45 -18.89
CA ALA A 112 8.49 -14.67 -20.00
C ALA A 112 7.84 -14.35 -21.35
N ALA A 113 6.54 -14.64 -21.51
CA ALA A 113 5.80 -14.34 -22.73
C ALA A 113 5.50 -12.84 -22.94
N ARG A 114 5.83 -11.98 -21.96
CA ARG A 114 5.63 -10.52 -22.04
C ARG A 114 6.91 -9.74 -22.38
N ASP A 115 8.06 -10.41 -22.51
CA ASP A 115 9.33 -9.82 -22.95
C ASP A 115 9.70 -8.52 -22.18
N TYR A 116 9.68 -8.57 -20.84
CA TYR A 116 10.07 -7.41 -20.03
C TYR A 116 11.57 -7.11 -20.11
N ASP A 117 11.92 -5.85 -20.32
CA ASP A 117 13.31 -5.38 -20.27
C ASP A 117 13.80 -5.27 -18.82
N ALA A 118 12.94 -4.76 -17.95
CA ALA A 118 13.25 -4.47 -16.56
C ALA A 118 12.16 -4.91 -15.59
N ALA A 119 12.58 -5.29 -14.38
CA ALA A 119 11.73 -5.50 -13.21
C ALA A 119 12.22 -4.65 -12.03
N VAL A 120 11.32 -3.85 -11.44
CA VAL A 120 11.55 -3.09 -10.21
C VAL A 120 10.80 -3.77 -9.07
N VAL A 121 11.55 -4.35 -8.12
CA VAL A 121 11.01 -5.11 -7.00
C VAL A 121 10.87 -4.20 -5.77
N LEU A 122 9.63 -3.89 -5.40
CA LEU A 122 9.30 -2.98 -4.29
C LEU A 122 8.72 -3.77 -3.11
N THR A 123 9.52 -3.98 -2.08
CA THR A 123 9.13 -4.80 -0.91
C THR A 123 8.58 -3.98 0.25
N SER A 124 7.61 -4.57 0.98
CA SER A 124 7.20 -4.10 2.31
C SER A 124 8.21 -4.54 3.38
N PHE A 125 8.14 -3.98 4.60
CA PHE A 125 9.14 -4.17 5.64
C PHE A 125 9.32 -5.61 6.15
N SER A 126 8.38 -6.51 5.84
CA SER A 126 8.42 -7.94 6.19
C SER A 126 8.88 -8.83 5.03
N GLN A 127 9.22 -8.24 3.88
CA GLN A 127 9.46 -8.99 2.66
C GLN A 127 10.91 -8.93 2.22
N SER A 128 11.34 -10.07 1.68
CA SER A 128 12.60 -10.20 0.96
C SER A 128 12.37 -9.99 -0.54
N PRO A 129 13.25 -9.27 -1.26
CA PRO A 129 13.13 -9.14 -2.70
C PRO A 129 13.53 -10.43 -3.44
N TRP A 130 14.21 -11.36 -2.77
CA TRP A 130 14.87 -12.49 -3.44
C TRP A 130 13.92 -13.45 -4.14
N PRO A 131 12.77 -13.84 -3.56
CA PRO A 131 11.79 -14.68 -4.27
C PRO A 131 11.28 -14.02 -5.55
N ALA A 132 10.93 -12.73 -5.48
CA ALA A 132 10.47 -11.95 -6.64
C ALA A 132 11.57 -11.80 -7.70
N ALA A 133 12.79 -11.48 -7.28
CA ALA A 133 13.95 -11.34 -8.16
C ALA A 133 14.31 -12.68 -8.85
N ALA A 134 14.25 -13.80 -8.13
CA ALA A 134 14.47 -15.13 -8.67
C ALA A 134 13.40 -15.52 -9.69
N LEU A 135 12.14 -15.18 -9.42
CA LEU A 135 11.03 -15.37 -10.35
C LEU A 135 11.23 -14.54 -11.64
N CYS A 136 11.60 -13.27 -11.51
CA CYS A 136 11.92 -12.41 -12.66
C CYS A 136 13.13 -12.93 -13.46
N ARG A 137 14.16 -13.44 -12.78
CA ARG A 137 15.33 -14.07 -13.42
C ARG A 137 14.93 -15.32 -14.21
N ARG A 138 14.09 -16.19 -13.64
CA ARG A 138 13.57 -17.39 -14.33
C ARG A 138 12.72 -17.02 -15.55
N ALA A 139 12.04 -15.87 -15.52
CA ALA A 139 11.29 -15.32 -16.64
C ALA A 139 12.18 -14.64 -17.70
N GLY A 140 13.50 -14.58 -17.51
CA GLY A 140 14.44 -14.01 -18.49
C GLY A 140 14.57 -12.49 -18.47
N ILE A 141 14.00 -11.80 -17.48
CA ILE A 141 14.02 -10.32 -17.42
C ILE A 141 15.45 -9.83 -17.18
N GLY A 142 16.01 -9.05 -18.12
CA GLY A 142 17.43 -8.68 -18.15
C GLY A 142 17.86 -7.76 -17.01
N VAL A 143 17.08 -6.70 -16.74
CA VAL A 143 17.32 -5.75 -15.65
C VAL A 143 16.40 -6.09 -14.48
N ARG A 144 16.96 -6.27 -13.29
CA ARG A 144 16.24 -6.59 -12.04
C ARG A 144 16.79 -5.74 -10.92
N VAL A 145 15.99 -4.79 -10.45
CA VAL A 145 16.33 -3.78 -9.44
C VAL A 145 15.58 -4.09 -8.14
N GLY A 146 16.26 -3.99 -7.01
CA GLY A 146 15.61 -4.19 -5.71
C GLY A 146 16.52 -3.87 -4.53
N THR A 147 15.90 -3.72 -3.37
CA THR A 147 16.59 -3.37 -2.13
C THR A 147 16.73 -4.56 -1.18
N SER A 148 17.94 -4.78 -0.64
CA SER A 148 18.16 -5.79 0.42
C SER A 148 19.30 -5.40 1.36
N LYS A 149 19.23 -5.88 2.61
CA LYS A 149 20.37 -5.84 3.56
C LYS A 149 21.37 -6.96 3.31
N GLU A 150 20.90 -8.06 2.74
CA GLU A 150 21.68 -9.27 2.50
C GLU A 150 22.19 -9.26 1.06
N PHE A 151 23.24 -10.04 0.77
CA PHE A 151 23.66 -10.29 -0.61
C PHE A 151 22.94 -11.54 -1.13
N GLY A 152 22.28 -11.43 -2.29
CA GLY A 152 21.47 -12.51 -2.88
C GLY A 152 21.93 -12.99 -4.25
N GLY A 153 23.23 -12.85 -4.55
CA GLY A 153 23.81 -13.37 -5.79
C GLY A 153 23.36 -12.61 -7.03
N ASP A 154 23.10 -13.36 -8.11
CA ASP A 154 22.73 -12.83 -9.43
C ASP A 154 21.21 -12.61 -9.62
N ALA A 155 20.41 -12.86 -8.58
CA ALA A 155 18.96 -12.68 -8.63
C ALA A 155 18.59 -11.22 -8.91
N LEU A 156 19.26 -10.27 -8.27
CA LEU A 156 19.19 -8.85 -8.63
C LEU A 156 20.43 -8.46 -9.45
N THR A 157 20.21 -7.79 -10.58
CA THR A 157 21.30 -7.17 -11.34
C THR A 157 21.74 -5.85 -10.73
N HIS A 158 20.80 -5.12 -10.13
CA HIS A 158 21.00 -3.84 -9.49
C HIS A 158 20.55 -3.97 -8.04
N TRP A 159 21.51 -4.32 -7.18
CA TRP A 159 21.26 -4.43 -5.75
C TRP A 159 21.44 -3.06 -5.09
N VAL A 160 20.35 -2.54 -4.56
CA VAL A 160 20.33 -1.30 -3.77
C VAL A 160 20.44 -1.64 -2.29
N PRO A 161 21.40 -1.06 -1.54
CA PRO A 161 21.45 -1.25 -0.09
C PRO A 161 20.17 -0.74 0.57
N ALA A 162 19.62 -1.51 1.51
CA ALA A 162 18.36 -1.13 2.14
C ALA A 162 18.47 0.14 3.02
N PRO A 163 17.53 1.09 2.89
CA PRO A 163 17.47 2.24 3.77
C PRO A 163 17.07 1.81 5.19
N PRO A 164 17.23 2.68 6.21
CA PRO A 164 16.86 2.41 7.59
C PRO A 164 15.42 1.91 7.73
N ASP A 165 15.18 1.07 8.75
CA ASP A 165 13.89 0.40 8.95
C ASP A 165 12.74 1.35 9.35
N GLY A 166 13.04 2.57 9.81
CA GLY A 166 12.03 3.55 10.23
C GLY A 166 11.58 4.54 9.15
N GLY A 167 12.10 4.44 7.93
CA GLY A 167 11.72 5.34 6.82
C GLY A 167 10.30 5.09 6.32
N HIS A 168 9.67 6.07 5.67
CA HIS A 168 8.34 5.88 5.10
C HIS A 168 8.39 4.98 3.86
N GLN A 169 7.36 4.16 3.62
CA GLN A 169 7.37 3.17 2.53
C GLN A 169 7.51 3.80 1.13
N VAL A 170 6.86 4.95 0.90
CA VAL A 170 7.03 5.75 -0.33
C VAL A 170 8.50 6.12 -0.54
N ASP A 171 9.18 6.59 0.51
CA ASP A 171 10.57 7.06 0.39
C ASP A 171 11.49 5.89 0.07
N ARG A 172 11.25 4.71 0.67
CA ARG A 172 11.98 3.48 0.33
C ARG A 172 11.83 3.09 -1.13
N ALA A 173 10.63 3.21 -1.69
CA ALA A 173 10.41 2.90 -3.11
C ALA A 173 11.11 3.91 -4.02
N LEU A 174 11.10 5.20 -3.65
CA LEU A 174 11.81 6.26 -4.37
C LEU A 174 13.33 6.11 -4.26
N ASP A 175 13.86 5.69 -3.11
CA ASP A 175 15.29 5.46 -2.92
C ASP A 175 15.82 4.32 -3.80
N VAL A 176 15.02 3.24 -3.99
CA VAL A 176 15.35 2.16 -4.93
C VAL A 176 15.52 2.70 -6.34
N LEU A 177 14.63 3.59 -6.77
CA LEU A 177 14.65 4.20 -8.10
C LEU A 177 15.78 5.23 -8.24
N ALA A 178 16.02 6.04 -7.22
CA ALA A 178 17.08 7.03 -7.21
C ALA A 178 18.47 6.39 -7.36
N ALA A 179 18.66 5.20 -6.78
CA ALA A 179 19.90 4.43 -6.88
C ALA A 179 20.18 3.85 -8.28
N VAL A 180 19.24 3.96 -9.22
CA VAL A 180 19.38 3.53 -10.62
C VAL A 180 19.04 4.65 -11.60
N GLY A 181 19.28 5.91 -11.18
CA GLY A 181 19.17 7.08 -12.05
C GLY A 181 17.74 7.62 -12.27
N VAL A 182 16.74 7.16 -11.51
CA VAL A 182 15.34 7.61 -11.63
C VAL A 182 14.99 8.54 -10.45
N PRO A 183 15.04 9.88 -10.62
CA PRO A 183 14.76 10.82 -9.54
C PRO A 183 13.26 10.90 -9.24
N ALA A 184 12.94 11.13 -7.96
CA ALA A 184 11.56 11.32 -7.50
C ALA A 184 10.85 12.50 -8.19
N ARG A 185 9.54 12.36 -8.40
CA ARG A 185 8.64 13.38 -8.97
C ARG A 185 7.48 13.69 -8.03
N GLY A 186 7.82 14.07 -6.79
CA GLY A 186 6.88 14.21 -5.70
C GLY A 186 6.79 12.96 -4.84
N THR A 187 6.12 13.11 -3.69
CA THR A 187 5.96 12.06 -2.67
C THR A 187 4.51 11.86 -2.26
N ASP A 188 3.62 12.70 -2.78
CA ASP A 188 2.19 12.70 -2.59
C ASP A 188 1.55 11.47 -3.23
N LEU A 189 0.63 10.85 -2.50
CA LEU A 189 -0.21 9.80 -3.05
C LEU A 189 -1.29 10.48 -3.92
N ALA A 190 -1.59 9.87 -5.06
CA ALA A 190 -2.66 10.33 -5.95
C ALA A 190 -3.31 9.15 -6.65
N VAL A 191 -4.63 9.18 -6.79
CA VAL A 191 -5.36 8.21 -7.60
C VAL A 191 -6.40 8.91 -8.45
N THR A 192 -6.71 8.34 -9.61
CA THR A 192 -7.83 8.76 -10.44
C THR A 192 -9.13 8.34 -9.77
N VAL A 193 -9.94 9.31 -9.37
CA VAL A 193 -11.25 9.06 -8.77
C VAL A 193 -12.29 8.94 -9.89
N PRO A 194 -12.95 7.77 -10.07
CA PRO A 194 -14.00 7.63 -11.07
C PRO A 194 -15.25 8.42 -10.68
N ALA A 195 -16.17 8.58 -11.62
CA ALA A 195 -17.48 9.16 -11.32
C ALA A 195 -18.17 8.33 -10.21
N PRO A 196 -18.80 8.99 -9.23
CA PRO A 196 -19.46 8.30 -8.13
C PRO A 196 -20.58 7.41 -8.68
N THR A 197 -20.61 6.16 -8.22
CA THR A 197 -21.66 5.19 -8.55
C THR A 197 -22.85 5.25 -7.60
N HIS A 198 -22.74 6.08 -6.54
CA HIS A 198 -23.74 6.24 -5.49
C HIS A 198 -23.89 7.72 -5.13
N GLU A 199 -25.08 8.09 -4.66
CA GLU A 199 -25.32 9.44 -4.14
C GLU A 199 -24.62 9.63 -2.79
N ALA A 200 -23.75 10.63 -2.71
CA ALA A 200 -23.14 11.02 -1.45
C ALA A 200 -24.21 11.58 -0.49
N PRO A 201 -24.08 11.34 0.84
CA PRO A 201 -24.99 11.95 1.80
C PRO A 201 -24.99 13.48 1.69
N ALA A 202 -26.17 14.08 1.88
CA ALA A 202 -26.30 15.54 1.93
C ALA A 202 -25.60 16.10 3.19
N GLY A 203 -24.96 17.27 3.05
CA GLY A 203 -24.32 17.95 4.18
C GLY A 203 -22.91 17.44 4.49
N ARG A 204 -22.53 17.49 5.77
CA ARG A 204 -21.21 17.04 6.24
C ARG A 204 -21.28 15.58 6.63
N TYR A 205 -20.34 14.79 6.14
CA TYR A 205 -20.29 13.36 6.47
C TYR A 205 -18.89 12.85 6.71
N VAL A 206 -18.84 11.83 7.55
CA VAL A 206 -17.64 11.08 7.90
C VAL A 206 -17.80 9.65 7.42
N VAL A 207 -16.75 9.11 6.80
CA VAL A 207 -16.73 7.69 6.43
C VAL A 207 -16.04 6.92 7.56
N VAL A 208 -16.67 5.85 8.01
CA VAL A 208 -16.14 4.91 9.00
C VAL A 208 -15.91 3.57 8.31
N ALA A 209 -14.66 3.13 8.29
CA ALA A 209 -14.25 1.85 7.72
C ALA A 209 -13.68 0.95 8.84
N PRO A 210 -14.50 0.13 9.51
CA PRO A 210 -14.10 -0.69 10.66
C PRO A 210 -13.33 -1.96 10.26
N GLY A 211 -13.15 -2.21 8.96
CA GLY A 211 -12.42 -3.34 8.41
C GLY A 211 -10.90 -3.20 8.52
N ALA A 212 -10.21 -4.32 8.30
CA ALA A 212 -8.77 -4.41 8.07
C ALA A 212 -8.43 -5.82 7.57
N SER A 213 -7.30 -6.00 6.89
CA SER A 213 -6.88 -7.29 6.31
C SER A 213 -6.66 -8.40 7.36
N CYS A 214 -6.34 -8.04 8.60
CA CYS A 214 -6.16 -8.99 9.70
C CYS A 214 -6.84 -8.48 10.98
N SER A 215 -7.20 -9.41 11.89
CA SER A 215 -7.99 -9.08 13.08
C SER A 215 -7.20 -8.26 14.09
N SER A 216 -5.88 -8.45 14.19
CA SER A 216 -5.00 -7.71 15.10
C SER A 216 -4.99 -6.19 14.85
N ARG A 217 -5.41 -5.75 13.65
CA ARG A 217 -5.51 -4.34 13.26
C ARG A 217 -6.90 -3.74 13.44
N ARG A 218 -7.90 -4.51 13.84
CA ARG A 218 -9.30 -4.04 13.92
C ARG A 218 -9.61 -3.51 15.31
N TRP A 219 -9.99 -2.25 15.40
CA TRP A 219 -10.59 -1.69 16.62
C TRP A 219 -12.02 -2.19 16.82
N SER A 220 -12.49 -2.19 18.07
CA SER A 220 -13.82 -2.75 18.42
C SER A 220 -14.95 -2.06 17.64
N PRO A 221 -15.83 -2.81 16.98
CA PRO A 221 -16.98 -2.23 16.29
C PRO A 221 -17.93 -1.51 17.25
N GLU A 222 -18.06 -1.94 18.50
CA GLU A 222 -18.87 -1.24 19.52
C GLU A 222 -18.29 0.14 19.86
N ARG A 223 -16.95 0.28 19.82
CA ARG A 223 -16.28 1.57 20.00
C ARG A 223 -16.43 2.47 18.78
N PHE A 224 -16.44 1.91 17.57
CA PHE A 224 -16.85 2.64 16.36
C PHE A 224 -18.29 3.15 16.47
N ALA A 225 -19.23 2.33 16.94
CA ALA A 225 -20.62 2.77 17.16
C ALA A 225 -20.73 3.90 18.18
N THR A 226 -19.94 3.84 19.26
CA THR A 226 -19.87 4.92 20.26
C THR A 226 -19.32 6.21 19.66
N THR A 227 -18.27 6.10 18.83
CA THR A 227 -17.72 7.23 18.07
C THR A 227 -18.76 7.81 17.11
N GLY A 228 -19.47 6.96 16.37
CA GLY A 228 -20.52 7.35 15.43
C GLY A 228 -21.64 8.14 16.10
N ARG A 229 -22.11 7.70 17.28
CA ARG A 229 -23.08 8.48 18.07
C ARG A 229 -22.54 9.86 18.44
N GLY A 230 -21.31 9.92 18.95
CA GLY A 230 -20.69 11.19 19.32
C GLY A 230 -20.51 12.16 18.15
N LEU A 231 -20.31 11.65 16.94
CA LEU A 231 -20.26 12.44 15.71
C LEU A 231 -21.66 12.88 15.25
N ALA A 232 -22.64 11.98 15.29
CA ALA A 232 -24.04 12.29 14.97
C ALA A 232 -24.60 13.40 15.88
N ASP A 233 -24.32 13.34 17.19
CA ASP A 233 -24.68 14.39 18.16
C ASP A 233 -24.08 15.77 17.84
N ARG A 234 -23.02 15.81 17.02
CA ARG A 234 -22.35 17.02 16.53
C ARG A 234 -22.79 17.42 15.12
N GLY A 235 -23.85 16.80 14.59
CA GLY A 235 -24.46 17.13 13.30
C GLY A 235 -23.78 16.51 12.09
N TRP A 236 -23.05 15.40 12.28
CA TRP A 236 -22.40 14.67 11.19
C TRP A 236 -23.25 13.49 10.72
N THR A 237 -23.38 13.33 9.41
CA THR A 237 -23.86 12.05 8.87
C THR A 237 -22.72 11.03 8.92
N VAL A 238 -22.99 9.86 9.50
CA VAL A 238 -22.02 8.78 9.61
C VAL A 238 -22.30 7.74 8.53
N VAL A 239 -21.34 7.53 7.63
CA VAL A 239 -21.38 6.47 6.63
C VAL A 239 -20.47 5.34 7.09
N VAL A 240 -21.02 4.16 7.37
CA VAL A 240 -20.23 2.98 7.74
C VAL A 240 -20.17 2.04 6.54
N THR A 241 -18.96 1.69 6.11
CA THR A 241 -18.76 0.88 4.90
C THR A 241 -17.77 -0.24 5.10
N GLY A 242 -17.93 -1.30 4.30
CA GLY A 242 -17.03 -2.45 4.27
C GLY A 242 -17.43 -3.42 3.16
N THR A 243 -16.62 -4.44 2.98
CA THR A 243 -16.92 -5.51 2.01
C THR A 243 -18.09 -6.38 2.48
N ALA A 244 -18.64 -7.21 1.60
CA ALA A 244 -19.66 -8.19 1.97
C ALA A 244 -19.20 -9.16 3.09
N LYS A 245 -17.88 -9.46 3.14
CA LYS A 245 -17.29 -10.32 4.18
C LYS A 245 -17.22 -9.64 5.55
N GLU A 246 -17.36 -8.31 5.59
CA GLU A 246 -17.28 -7.48 6.79
C GLU A 246 -18.66 -7.02 7.26
N ALA A 247 -19.75 -7.62 6.73
CA ALA A 247 -21.12 -7.24 7.04
C ALA A 247 -21.42 -7.19 8.56
N ASP A 248 -20.94 -8.18 9.33
CA ASP A 248 -21.08 -8.18 10.81
C ASP A 248 -20.37 -6.99 11.45
N LEU A 249 -19.13 -6.69 11.02
CA LEU A 249 -18.34 -5.57 11.55
C LEU A 249 -19.03 -4.25 11.27
N VAL A 250 -19.50 -4.04 10.03
CA VAL A 250 -20.19 -2.81 9.62
C VAL A 250 -21.50 -2.65 10.40
N THR A 251 -22.31 -3.72 10.50
CA THR A 251 -23.58 -3.70 11.23
C THR A 251 -23.38 -3.32 12.70
N ARG A 252 -22.39 -3.93 13.37
CA ARG A 252 -22.08 -3.63 14.77
C ARG A 252 -21.50 -2.22 14.94
N ALA A 253 -20.70 -1.75 13.99
CA ALA A 253 -20.14 -0.39 14.00
C ALA A 253 -21.19 0.70 13.75
N ALA A 254 -22.29 0.38 13.06
CA ALA A 254 -23.42 1.29 12.86
C ALA A 254 -24.48 1.21 13.98
N ALA A 255 -24.40 0.21 14.86
CA ALA A 255 -25.45 -0.09 15.82
C ALA A 255 -25.76 1.08 16.78
N GLY A 256 -27.01 1.57 16.74
CA GLY A 256 -27.47 2.66 17.58
C GLY A 256 -26.91 4.04 17.22
N VAL A 257 -26.27 4.18 16.06
CA VAL A 257 -25.90 5.49 15.50
C VAL A 257 -27.13 6.08 14.78
N PRO A 258 -27.65 7.24 15.21
CA PRO A 258 -28.80 7.87 14.56
C PRO A 258 -28.54 8.13 13.06
N ASP A 259 -29.48 7.73 12.22
CA ASP A 259 -29.48 7.96 10.76
C ASP A 259 -28.17 7.54 10.04
N ALA A 260 -27.46 6.55 10.59
CA ALA A 260 -26.24 6.03 9.95
C ALA A 260 -26.56 5.41 8.59
N VAL A 261 -25.77 5.78 7.58
CA VAL A 261 -25.82 5.18 6.25
C VAL A 261 -24.87 3.99 6.24
N THR A 262 -25.39 2.81 5.94
CA THR A 262 -24.58 1.58 5.88
C THR A 262 -24.43 1.14 4.42
N MET A 263 -23.20 0.91 3.98
CA MET A 263 -22.89 0.44 2.62
C MET A 263 -22.04 -0.84 2.69
N ILE A 264 -22.66 -2.01 2.52
CA ILE A 264 -22.00 -3.32 2.70
C ILE A 264 -21.88 -4.04 1.36
N GLY A 265 -20.65 -4.15 0.85
CA GLY A 265 -20.37 -4.83 -0.42
C GLY A 265 -20.96 -4.12 -1.66
N GLU A 266 -21.41 -2.88 -1.51
CA GLU A 266 -22.01 -2.06 -2.56
C GLU A 266 -20.98 -1.24 -3.35
N LEU A 267 -19.76 -1.15 -2.81
CA LEU A 267 -18.66 -0.36 -3.37
C LEU A 267 -17.54 -1.29 -3.80
N ASP A 268 -17.12 -1.15 -5.05
CA ASP A 268 -15.76 -1.52 -5.45
C ASP A 268 -14.77 -0.45 -4.97
N LEU A 269 -13.48 -0.61 -5.28
CA LEU A 269 -12.48 0.34 -4.81
C LEU A 269 -12.66 1.73 -5.41
N GLY A 270 -13.16 1.83 -6.65
CA GLY A 270 -13.45 3.10 -7.31
C GLY A 270 -14.62 3.84 -6.65
N GLY A 271 -15.71 3.14 -6.34
CA GLY A 271 -16.84 3.65 -5.58
C GLY A 271 -16.44 4.10 -4.17
N LEU A 272 -15.57 3.33 -3.50
CA LEU A 272 -15.01 3.72 -2.21
C LEU A 272 -14.16 4.99 -2.33
N ALA A 273 -13.32 5.09 -3.36
CA ALA A 273 -12.51 6.29 -3.62
C ALA A 273 -13.39 7.54 -3.81
N ALA A 274 -14.47 7.42 -4.58
CA ALA A 274 -15.41 8.51 -4.82
C ALA A 274 -16.18 8.91 -3.55
N LEU A 275 -16.64 7.94 -2.75
CA LEU A 275 -17.29 8.20 -1.46
C LEU A 275 -16.34 8.93 -0.50
N VAL A 276 -15.09 8.46 -0.41
CA VAL A 276 -14.07 9.03 0.47
C VAL A 276 -13.65 10.43 0.03
N ALA A 277 -13.49 10.67 -1.28
CA ALA A 277 -13.12 11.98 -1.83
C ALA A 277 -14.14 13.09 -1.52
N GLY A 278 -15.42 12.74 -1.34
CA GLY A 278 -16.46 13.69 -0.94
C GLY A 278 -16.61 13.89 0.57
N ALA A 279 -15.99 13.03 1.39
CA ALA A 279 -16.13 13.05 2.84
C ALA A 279 -15.33 14.20 3.46
N ASP A 280 -15.75 14.69 4.62
CA ASP A 280 -15.01 15.73 5.34
C ASP A 280 -13.92 15.12 6.26
N ALA A 281 -14.02 13.82 6.57
CA ALA A 281 -12.99 13.02 7.22
C ALA A 281 -13.28 11.51 7.05
N VAL A 282 -12.25 10.69 7.24
CA VAL A 282 -12.36 9.22 7.36
C VAL A 282 -11.85 8.78 8.73
N VAL A 283 -12.60 7.90 9.40
CA VAL A 283 -12.14 7.14 10.56
C VAL A 283 -11.90 5.70 10.14
N VAL A 284 -10.67 5.22 10.27
CA VAL A 284 -10.25 3.93 9.73
C VAL A 284 -9.22 3.27 10.62
N ASN A 285 -9.17 1.94 10.60
CA ASN A 285 -8.05 1.19 11.19
C ASN A 285 -6.77 1.34 10.36
N ASN A 286 -5.63 0.89 10.89
CA ASN A 286 -4.42 0.61 10.12
C ASN A 286 -4.71 -0.35 8.93
N SER A 287 -5.03 0.24 7.78
CA SER A 287 -5.54 -0.47 6.60
C SER A 287 -5.41 0.38 5.33
N GLY A 288 -5.66 -0.24 4.17
CA GLY A 288 -5.62 0.43 2.86
C GLY A 288 -6.53 1.65 2.74
N GLY A 289 -7.59 1.75 3.55
CA GLY A 289 -8.48 2.92 3.55
C GLY A 289 -7.81 4.22 3.96
N ALA A 290 -6.80 4.16 4.85
CA ALA A 290 -6.03 5.35 5.23
C ALA A 290 -5.22 5.91 4.05
N HIS A 291 -4.55 5.04 3.29
CA HIS A 291 -3.78 5.44 2.11
C HIS A 291 -4.67 5.87 0.95
N LEU A 292 -5.85 5.26 0.79
CA LEU A 292 -6.82 5.72 -0.19
C LEU A 292 -7.31 7.13 0.14
N ALA A 293 -7.62 7.41 1.41
CA ALA A 293 -8.02 8.74 1.86
C ALA A 293 -6.91 9.78 1.66
N ASP A 294 -5.65 9.43 1.97
CA ASP A 294 -4.49 10.27 1.69
C ASP A 294 -4.37 10.58 0.19
N ALA A 295 -4.57 9.56 -0.67
CA ALA A 295 -4.45 9.69 -2.12
C ALA A 295 -5.57 10.51 -2.78
N VAL A 296 -6.75 10.60 -2.18
CA VAL A 296 -7.87 11.42 -2.69
C VAL A 296 -8.01 12.75 -1.96
N GLY A 297 -7.10 13.06 -1.03
CA GLY A 297 -7.04 14.36 -0.35
C GLY A 297 -7.99 14.51 0.85
N THR A 298 -8.52 13.40 1.40
CA THR A 298 -9.48 13.43 2.50
C THR A 298 -8.78 13.34 3.86
N PRO A 299 -9.13 14.18 4.85
CA PRO A 299 -8.56 14.09 6.19
C PRO A 299 -8.76 12.72 6.85
N VAL A 300 -7.76 12.25 7.61
CA VAL A 300 -7.73 10.90 8.19
C VAL A 300 -7.64 10.92 9.70
N VAL A 301 -8.46 10.12 10.36
CA VAL A 301 -8.23 9.67 11.74
C VAL A 301 -7.95 8.17 11.68
N GLU A 302 -6.69 7.81 11.85
CA GLU A 302 -6.24 6.42 11.75
C GLU A 302 -6.06 5.82 13.16
N LEU A 303 -6.65 4.64 13.36
CA LEU A 303 -6.46 3.83 14.57
C LEU A 303 -5.35 2.82 14.28
N PHE A 304 -4.14 3.16 14.71
CA PHE A 304 -2.94 2.46 14.28
C PHE A 304 -2.51 1.41 15.30
N ALA A 305 -2.67 0.14 14.93
CA ALA A 305 -2.28 -0.99 15.75
C ALA A 305 -0.76 -1.13 15.83
N GLY A 306 -0.24 -1.65 16.94
CA GLY A 306 1.19 -1.90 17.14
C GLY A 306 1.78 -3.01 16.28
N THR A 307 1.16 -3.38 15.16
CA THR A 307 1.69 -4.41 14.24
C THR A 307 2.87 -3.91 13.43
N GLU A 308 2.95 -2.60 13.18
CA GLU A 308 4.02 -1.94 12.41
C GLU A 308 4.40 -0.61 13.06
N GLU A 309 5.41 0.08 12.52
CA GLU A 309 5.80 1.39 13.03
C GLU A 309 5.02 2.49 12.30
N VAL A 310 4.53 3.49 13.04
CA VAL A 310 3.76 4.60 12.47
C VAL A 310 4.51 5.31 11.35
N GLY A 311 5.81 5.58 11.53
CA GLY A 311 6.63 6.28 10.54
C GLY A 311 6.74 5.59 9.18
N GLN A 312 6.46 4.29 9.12
CA GLN A 312 6.52 3.50 7.89
C GLN A 312 5.30 3.72 6.98
N TYR A 313 4.15 4.10 7.55
CA TYR A 313 2.85 4.04 6.87
C TYR A 313 1.92 5.24 7.14
N ALA A 314 2.28 6.17 8.02
CA ALA A 314 1.40 7.29 8.35
C ALA A 314 0.97 8.08 7.10
N PRO A 315 -0.31 8.50 6.99
CA PRO A 315 -0.74 9.43 5.95
C PRO A 315 0.17 10.66 5.91
N ARG A 316 0.60 11.06 4.71
CA ARG A 316 1.66 12.07 4.57
C ARG A 316 1.27 13.29 3.75
N SER A 317 0.14 13.25 3.04
CA SER A 317 -0.27 14.28 2.09
C SER A 317 -1.50 15.07 2.59
N VAL A 318 -2.22 14.54 3.57
CA VAL A 318 -3.44 15.12 4.14
C VAL A 318 -3.30 15.47 5.62
N ARG A 319 -4.27 16.24 6.14
CA ARG A 319 -4.43 16.40 7.59
C ARG A 319 -4.78 15.04 8.21
N ALA A 320 -3.95 14.56 9.12
CA ALA A 320 -4.15 13.28 9.76
C ALA A 320 -3.88 13.31 11.27
N GLU A 321 -4.66 12.52 12.00
CA GLU A 321 -4.41 12.16 13.40
C GLU A 321 -4.23 10.63 13.45
N VAL A 322 -3.00 10.20 13.75
CA VAL A 322 -2.69 8.77 13.95
C VAL A 322 -2.74 8.47 15.44
N LEU A 323 -3.78 7.76 15.86
CA LEU A 323 -4.02 7.44 17.26
C LEU A 323 -3.44 6.07 17.59
N THR A 324 -2.59 6.03 18.61
CA THR A 324 -1.92 4.80 19.09
C THR A 324 -1.97 4.72 20.61
N CYS A 325 -1.81 3.50 21.13
CA CYS A 325 -1.48 3.23 22.53
C CYS A 325 -0.12 2.50 22.59
N PRO A 326 0.92 3.07 23.23
CA PRO A 326 2.22 2.43 23.33
C PRO A 326 2.15 1.11 24.09
N VAL A 327 2.73 0.06 23.51
CA VAL A 327 2.86 -1.27 24.12
C VAL A 327 4.25 -1.84 23.84
N THR A 328 4.73 -2.73 24.70
CA THR A 328 6.08 -3.31 24.60
C THR A 328 6.23 -4.32 23.47
N CYS A 329 5.13 -4.90 22.97
CA CYS A 329 5.17 -5.87 21.89
C CYS A 329 5.28 -5.25 20.49
N SER A 330 5.17 -3.92 20.36
CA SER A 330 5.19 -3.22 19.07
C SER A 330 6.62 -2.94 18.57
N PRO A 331 6.92 -3.10 17.27
CA PRO A 331 6.07 -3.66 16.21
C PRO A 331 6.01 -5.20 16.25
N CYS A 332 4.81 -5.80 16.39
CA CYS A 332 4.68 -7.25 16.57
C CYS A 332 4.48 -8.06 15.28
N ARG A 333 4.01 -7.41 14.21
CA ARG A 333 3.65 -7.99 12.89
C ARG A 333 2.70 -9.19 12.94
N GLN A 334 1.97 -9.38 14.04
CA GLN A 334 1.03 -10.48 14.20
C GLN A 334 -0.26 -10.23 13.39
N LEU A 335 -0.79 -11.26 12.74
CA LEU A 335 -2.09 -11.19 12.05
C LEU A 335 -3.26 -11.39 13.02
N VAL A 336 -3.04 -12.15 14.10
CA VAL A 336 -3.98 -12.38 15.19
C VAL A 336 -3.28 -11.99 16.49
N CYS A 337 -3.92 -11.15 17.30
CA CYS A 337 -3.34 -10.74 18.57
C CYS A 337 -3.36 -11.91 19.56
N PRO A 338 -2.23 -12.25 20.21
CA PRO A 338 -2.23 -13.24 21.29
C PRO A 338 -2.64 -12.63 22.66
N PHE A 339 -2.95 -11.32 22.69
CA PHE A 339 -3.39 -10.55 23.85
C PHE A 339 -4.75 -9.89 23.54
N ASP A 340 -5.08 -8.80 24.24
CA ASP A 340 -6.37 -8.10 24.14
C ASP A 340 -6.32 -6.81 23.29
N GLN A 341 -5.34 -6.71 22.37
CA GLN A 341 -5.12 -5.57 21.48
C GLN A 341 -4.99 -4.23 22.24
N GLU A 342 -4.26 -4.20 23.34
CA GLU A 342 -4.05 -3.01 24.18
C GLU A 342 -3.47 -1.82 23.41
N CYS A 343 -2.75 -2.08 22.31
CA CYS A 343 -2.29 -1.06 21.37
C CYS A 343 -3.40 -0.26 20.66
N LEU A 344 -4.64 -0.76 20.72
CA LEU A 344 -5.87 -0.17 20.20
C LEU A 344 -6.85 0.21 21.33
N ASP A 345 -6.43 0.27 22.59
CA ASP A 345 -7.29 0.74 23.69
C ASP A 345 -7.45 2.27 23.67
N ILE A 346 -7.96 2.77 22.55
CA ILE A 346 -8.23 4.16 22.27
C ILE A 346 -9.67 4.43 22.71
N ALA A 347 -9.90 5.51 23.45
CA ALA A 347 -11.24 5.92 23.87
C ALA A 347 -12.02 6.54 22.69
N PRO A 348 -13.32 6.22 22.48
CA PRO A 348 -14.14 6.80 21.42
C PRO A 348 -14.13 8.34 21.37
N GLU A 349 -14.10 8.99 22.54
CA GLU A 349 -14.09 10.44 22.65
C GLU A 349 -12.84 11.05 22.02
N ARG A 350 -11.68 10.38 22.15
CA ARG A 350 -10.43 10.82 21.49
C ARG A 350 -10.55 10.78 19.97
N VAL A 351 -11.30 9.81 19.43
CA VAL A 351 -11.55 9.68 18.00
C VAL A 351 -12.48 10.79 17.51
N VAL A 352 -13.56 11.08 18.25
CA VAL A 352 -14.46 12.21 17.96
C VAL A 352 -13.68 13.52 17.95
N ASP A 353 -12.88 13.77 18.98
CA ASP A 353 -12.08 15.00 19.07
C ASP A 353 -11.05 15.10 17.95
N ALA A 354 -10.44 13.98 17.54
CA ALA A 354 -9.53 13.92 16.40
C ALA A 354 -10.24 14.28 15.09
N VAL A 355 -11.45 13.74 14.85
CA VAL A 355 -12.26 14.09 13.67
C VAL A 355 -12.54 15.60 13.65
N MET A 356 -12.91 16.18 14.79
CA MET A 356 -13.18 17.61 14.89
C MET A 356 -11.94 18.48 14.64
N ARG A 357 -10.72 17.99 14.93
CA ARG A 357 -9.46 18.70 14.65
C ARG A 357 -9.04 18.62 13.18
N VAL A 358 -9.17 17.44 12.55
CA VAL A 358 -8.68 17.25 11.17
C VAL A 358 -9.68 17.73 10.13
N ALA A 359 -10.98 17.62 10.42
CA ALA A 359 -12.03 18.07 9.52
C ALA A 359 -11.97 19.59 9.35
N ALA A 360 -11.77 20.04 8.11
CA ALA A 360 -11.89 21.46 7.81
C ALA A 360 -13.35 21.92 7.94
N PRO A 361 -13.61 23.19 8.29
CA PRO A 361 -14.83 23.85 7.87
C PRO A 361 -14.86 23.83 6.34
N ARG A 362 -15.95 23.36 5.72
CA ARG A 362 -16.14 23.53 4.27
C ARG A 362 -16.19 25.04 4.00
N GLU A 363 -15.13 25.60 3.43
CA GLU A 363 -15.31 26.82 2.65
C GLU A 363 -16.28 26.44 1.52
N GLN A 364 -17.38 27.18 1.40
CA GLN A 364 -18.32 27.02 0.30
C GLN A 364 -17.50 27.04 -0.99
N LYS A 365 -17.38 25.89 -1.66
CA LYS A 365 -16.93 25.84 -3.05
C LYS A 365 -17.95 26.65 -3.85
N LEU A 366 -17.69 27.94 -3.98
CA LEU A 366 -18.39 28.82 -4.89
C LEU A 366 -18.22 28.20 -6.27
N SER A 367 -19.33 27.74 -6.83
CA SER A 367 -19.49 27.36 -8.22
C SER A 367 -18.82 28.39 -9.13
N SER A 368 -17.83 27.96 -9.91
CA SER A 368 -17.35 28.66 -11.10
C SER A 368 -17.03 27.63 -12.17
#